data_AF-A0A947RMR5-F1
#
_entry.id   AF-A0A947RMR5-F1
#
_cell.length_a   1.000
_cell.length_b   1.000
_cell.length_c   1.000
_cell.angle_alpha   90.00
_cell.angle_beta   90.00
_cell.angle_gamma   90.00
#
_symmetry.space_group_name_H-M   'P 1'
#
loop_
_entity.id
_entity.type
_entity.pdbx_description
1 polymer ?
#
loop_
_entity_poly.entity_id
_entity_poly.type
_entity_poly.pdbx_seq_one_letter_code
_entity_poly.pdbx_strand_id
1 'polypeptide(L)'
;MKGFRALLVAELRVFSRDRMGMFFTLLFPLVYVLIFGFLMGDIGDVDQAHFGVFFETDAEEVLLRQTIDDTGSMHLLFFDSQANLLTAITDRRIDFGLQWDGVALQFYYDANRIQENFAFEQAARAITTEFNLRRQGVSRSLPVEEVSVGTIQSVGWYNLVLPGILAFTILSAGLFAVSGHLTSMKERNILDRLIVTPMRPMALLSAIVIIRMAIVFLSTLVTLAVGMVVFGLHYDVNWLRYVIFVILATLGTMGMGTVIALLVRRPSSASSLANVLA
;
A
#
# COMPACT_ATOMS: atom_id res chain seq x y z
N MET A 1 12.49 -31.81 24.11
CA MET A 1 11.60 -30.69 23.71
C MET A 1 11.66 -29.46 24.63
N LYS A 2 11.90 -29.60 25.95
CA LYS A 2 11.96 -28.43 26.87
C LYS A 2 13.01 -27.38 26.49
N GLY A 3 14.22 -27.80 26.07
CA GLY A 3 15.29 -26.87 25.66
C GLY A 3 14.97 -26.03 24.42
N PHE A 4 14.29 -26.60 23.43
CA PHE A 4 13.89 -25.86 22.22
C PHE A 4 12.79 -24.83 22.51
N ARG A 5 11.81 -25.17 23.36
CA ARG A 5 10.81 -24.20 23.83
C ARG A 5 11.45 -23.04 24.60
N ALA A 6 12.49 -23.33 25.41
CA ALA A 6 13.22 -22.28 26.11
C ALA A 6 13.93 -21.31 25.13
N LEU A 7 14.48 -21.81 24.02
CA LEU A 7 15.04 -20.96 22.96
C LEU A 7 13.98 -20.09 22.30
N LEU A 8 12.83 -20.66 21.93
CA LEU A 8 11.73 -19.88 21.33
C LEU A 8 11.28 -18.74 22.26
N VAL A 9 11.13 -19.01 23.56
CA VAL A 9 10.77 -17.98 24.54
C VAL A 9 11.88 -16.94 24.71
N ALA A 10 13.14 -17.36 24.69
CA ALA A 10 14.28 -16.46 24.76
C ALA A 10 14.31 -15.51 23.56
N GLU A 11 14.18 -16.04 22.34
CA GLU A 11 14.16 -15.25 21.10
C GLU A 11 12.97 -14.29 21.06
N LEU A 12 11.78 -14.75 21.45
CA LEU A 12 10.60 -13.88 21.54
C LEU A 12 10.84 -12.74 22.54
N ARG A 13 11.48 -13.03 23.68
CA ARG A 13 11.81 -12.03 24.70
C ARG A 13 12.88 -11.06 24.18
N VAL A 14 13.89 -11.53 23.47
CA VAL A 14 14.92 -10.67 22.85
C VAL A 14 14.26 -9.71 21.87
N PHE A 15 13.42 -10.20 20.97
CA PHE A 15 12.69 -9.36 20.03
C PHE A 15 11.80 -8.34 20.75
N SER A 16 11.04 -8.76 21.76
CA SER A 16 10.16 -7.86 22.52
C SER A 16 10.91 -6.73 23.25
N ARG A 17 12.21 -6.89 23.47
CA ARG A 17 13.08 -5.89 24.11
C ARG A 17 13.79 -5.01 23.10
N ASP A 18 13.89 -5.45 21.85
CA ASP A 18 14.40 -4.65 20.74
C ASP A 18 13.30 -3.71 20.23
N ARG A 19 13.12 -2.59 20.94
CA ARG A 19 12.09 -1.57 20.62
C ARG A 19 12.24 -1.03 19.21
N MET A 20 13.48 -0.88 18.73
CA MET A 20 13.76 -0.39 17.39
C MET A 20 13.34 -1.42 16.35
N GLY A 21 13.76 -2.68 16.50
CA GLY A 21 13.35 -3.77 15.62
C GLY A 21 11.83 -3.98 15.63
N MET A 22 11.18 -3.89 16.79
CA MET A 22 9.72 -3.95 16.89
C MET A 22 9.03 -2.82 16.13
N PHE A 23 9.49 -1.58 16.29
CA PHE A 23 8.92 -0.43 15.58
C PHE A 23 8.97 -0.62 14.06
N PHE A 24 10.15 -0.93 13.51
CA PHE A 24 10.30 -1.08 12.06
C PHE A 24 9.59 -2.31 11.50
N THR A 25 9.47 -3.38 12.30
CA THR A 25 8.84 -4.61 11.83
C THR A 25 7.32 -4.55 11.92
N LEU A 26 6.75 -3.96 12.98
CA LEU A 26 5.30 -3.98 13.26
C LEU A 26 4.63 -2.63 13.03
N LEU A 27 5.23 -1.53 13.50
CA LEU A 27 4.57 -0.22 13.50
C LEU A 27 4.77 0.53 12.19
N PHE A 28 5.99 0.47 11.64
CA PHE A 28 6.34 1.21 10.42
C PHE A 28 5.43 0.89 9.23
N PRO A 29 5.11 -0.38 8.90
CA PRO A 29 4.20 -0.68 7.79
C PRO A 29 2.82 -0.09 8.01
N LEU A 30 2.31 -0.11 9.25
CA LEU A 30 1.01 0.46 9.60
C LEU A 30 1.01 1.98 9.49
N VAL A 31 2.04 2.63 10.03
CA VAL A 31 2.21 4.08 9.92
C VAL A 31 2.34 4.47 8.45
N TYR A 32 3.06 3.70 7.64
CA TYR A 32 3.21 3.98 6.22
C TYR A 32 1.86 3.85 5.49
N VAL A 33 1.12 2.76 5.70
CA VAL A 33 -0.23 2.59 5.12
C VAL A 33 -1.17 3.73 5.55
N LEU A 34 -1.15 4.10 6.84
CA LEU A 34 -2.00 5.19 7.35
C LEU A 34 -1.61 6.54 6.76
N ILE A 35 -0.33 6.92 6.85
CA ILE A 35 0.15 8.19 6.33
C ILE A 35 -0.10 8.25 4.83
N PHE A 36 0.39 7.30 4.04
CA PHE A 36 0.24 7.38 2.58
C PHE A 36 -1.19 7.18 2.12
N GLY A 37 -2.02 6.48 2.90
CA GLY A 37 -3.44 6.40 2.63
C GLY A 37 -4.13 7.74 2.81
N PHE A 38 -3.97 8.38 3.98
CA PHE A 38 -4.59 9.67 4.23
C PHE A 38 -3.97 10.81 3.41
N LEU A 39 -2.66 10.77 3.22
CA LEU A 39 -1.90 11.80 2.51
C LEU A 39 -2.25 11.81 1.03
N MET A 40 -2.32 10.66 0.35
CA MET A 40 -2.75 10.63 -1.05
C MET A 40 -4.25 10.89 -1.20
N GLY A 41 -5.04 10.66 -0.14
CA GLY A 41 -6.39 11.17 0.04
C GLY A 41 -6.58 12.63 -0.37
N ASP A 42 -5.55 13.46 -0.16
CA ASP A 42 -5.62 14.92 -0.16
C ASP A 42 -4.68 15.59 -1.20
N ILE A 43 -3.81 14.82 -1.90
CA ILE A 43 -2.78 15.35 -2.83
C ILE A 43 -3.28 15.49 -4.28
N GLY A 44 -4.58 15.62 -4.48
CA GLY A 44 -5.09 16.10 -5.75
C GLY A 44 -4.94 17.60 -5.87
N ASP A 45 -3.87 18.11 -6.48
CA ASP A 45 -3.86 19.49 -6.98
C ASP A 45 -4.78 19.56 -8.21
N VAL A 46 -6.09 19.65 -7.95
CA VAL A 46 -7.13 19.71 -8.98
C VAL A 46 -7.09 21.07 -9.72
N ASP A 47 -6.39 22.06 -9.16
CA ASP A 47 -6.30 23.43 -9.68
C ASP A 47 -5.59 23.53 -11.06
N GLN A 48 -5.00 22.44 -11.59
CA GLN A 48 -4.42 22.40 -12.94
C GLN A 48 -4.99 21.29 -13.84
N ALA A 49 -6.00 20.56 -13.39
CA ALA A 49 -6.58 19.46 -14.17
C ALA A 49 -7.48 20.02 -15.30
N HIS A 50 -7.28 19.51 -16.51
CA HIS A 50 -8.20 19.72 -17.63
C HIS A 50 -9.24 18.60 -17.60
N PHE A 51 -10.51 18.90 -17.45
CA PHE A 51 -11.55 17.87 -17.45
C PHE A 51 -12.60 18.15 -18.51
N GLY A 52 -13.08 17.06 -19.11
CA GLY A 52 -14.13 17.10 -20.10
C GLY A 52 -15.49 16.84 -19.46
N VAL A 53 -16.53 17.53 -19.90
CA VAL A 53 -17.90 17.19 -19.52
C VAL A 53 -18.75 16.96 -20.77
N PHE A 54 -19.51 15.87 -20.76
CA PHE A 54 -20.50 15.54 -21.79
C PHE A 54 -21.89 15.38 -21.15
N PHE A 55 -22.91 15.92 -21.81
CA PHE A 55 -24.30 15.82 -21.38
C PHE A 55 -25.13 15.13 -22.45
N GLU A 56 -25.96 14.17 -22.02
CA GLU A 56 -26.92 13.50 -22.90
C GLU A 56 -28.29 14.19 -22.89
N THR A 57 -28.55 15.09 -21.93
CA THR A 57 -29.84 15.80 -21.81
C THR A 57 -29.65 17.27 -21.43
N ASP A 58 -30.21 18.18 -22.24
CA ASP A 58 -30.07 19.65 -22.14
C ASP A 58 -30.63 20.29 -20.85
N ALA A 59 -31.46 19.58 -20.09
CA ALA A 59 -32.29 20.20 -19.05
C ALA A 59 -31.51 20.72 -17.82
N GLU A 60 -30.24 20.32 -17.63
CA GLU A 60 -29.48 20.59 -16.40
C GLU A 60 -28.08 21.15 -16.65
N GLU A 61 -27.77 21.47 -17.90
CA GLU A 61 -26.49 22.03 -18.34
C GLU A 61 -26.15 23.33 -17.59
N VAL A 62 -27.17 24.16 -17.32
CA VAL A 62 -27.02 25.46 -16.64
C VAL A 62 -26.66 25.30 -15.15
N LEU A 63 -27.24 24.30 -14.47
CA LEU A 63 -27.01 24.07 -13.05
C LEU A 63 -25.62 23.49 -12.80
N LEU A 64 -25.13 22.61 -13.69
CA LEU A 64 -23.78 22.07 -13.58
C LEU A 64 -22.72 23.12 -13.97
N ARG A 65 -22.96 23.93 -15.02
CA ARG A 65 -22.10 25.07 -15.38
C ARG A 65 -21.87 26.00 -14.19
N GLN A 66 -22.93 26.37 -13.47
CA GLN A 66 -22.84 27.20 -12.26
C GLN A 66 -22.11 26.49 -11.10
N THR A 67 -22.25 25.17 -10.98
CA THR A 67 -21.58 24.39 -9.93
C THR A 67 -20.08 24.30 -10.16
N ILE A 68 -19.67 24.21 -11.43
CA ILE A 68 -18.28 24.06 -11.79
C ILE A 68 -17.55 25.41 -11.80
N ASP A 69 -18.21 26.48 -12.26
CA ASP A 69 -17.66 27.84 -12.19
C ASP A 69 -17.45 28.30 -10.72
N ASP A 70 -18.34 27.91 -9.80
CA ASP A 70 -18.20 28.19 -8.36
C ASP A 70 -17.10 27.38 -7.67
N THR A 71 -16.74 26.22 -8.22
CA THR A 71 -15.73 25.32 -7.61
C THR A 71 -14.31 25.84 -7.81
N GLY A 72 -14.10 26.76 -8.76
CA GLY A 72 -12.82 27.43 -8.98
C GLY A 72 -11.74 26.55 -9.61
N SER A 73 -10.88 27.20 -10.40
CA SER A 73 -9.56 26.70 -10.84
C SER A 73 -9.48 25.64 -11.94
N MET A 74 -10.57 25.19 -12.56
CA MET A 74 -10.53 23.98 -13.39
C MET A 74 -10.89 24.27 -14.86
N HIS A 75 -10.00 23.97 -15.82
CA HIS A 75 -10.22 24.25 -17.25
C HIS A 75 -11.17 23.22 -17.88
N LEU A 76 -12.45 23.62 -18.03
CA LEU A 76 -13.52 22.78 -18.55
C LEU A 76 -13.56 22.78 -20.09
N LEU A 77 -13.50 21.59 -20.70
CA LEU A 77 -13.77 21.40 -22.13
C LEU A 77 -15.10 20.66 -22.34
N PHE A 78 -16.05 21.30 -23.02
CA PHE A 78 -17.31 20.65 -23.39
C PHE A 78 -17.13 19.80 -24.65
N PHE A 79 -17.72 18.62 -24.65
CA PHE A 79 -17.72 17.74 -25.81
C PHE A 79 -19.16 17.50 -26.26
N ASP A 80 -19.38 17.37 -27.57
CA ASP A 80 -20.72 17.14 -28.15
C ASP A 80 -21.09 15.66 -28.23
N SER A 81 -20.14 14.75 -27.98
CA SER A 81 -20.38 13.31 -27.98
C SER A 81 -19.45 12.56 -27.04
N GLN A 82 -19.95 11.46 -26.47
CA GLN A 82 -19.17 10.52 -25.67
C GLN A 82 -17.91 10.03 -26.42
N ALA A 83 -18.00 9.75 -27.72
CA ALA A 83 -16.86 9.31 -28.52
C ALA A 83 -15.73 10.36 -28.58
N ASN A 84 -16.07 11.64 -28.67
CA ASN A 84 -15.09 12.73 -28.66
C ASN A 84 -14.47 12.92 -27.28
N LEU A 85 -15.24 12.74 -26.20
CA LEU A 85 -14.75 12.77 -24.83
C LEU A 85 -13.71 11.65 -24.61
N LEU A 86 -14.04 10.41 -24.97
CA LEU A 86 -13.16 9.25 -24.83
C LEU A 86 -11.87 9.40 -25.65
N THR A 87 -11.98 9.95 -26.87
CA THR A 87 -10.82 10.24 -27.73
C THR A 87 -9.94 11.32 -27.12
N ALA A 88 -10.52 12.35 -26.50
CA ALA A 88 -9.77 13.41 -25.85
C ALA A 88 -9.03 12.94 -24.58
N ILE A 89 -9.60 11.99 -23.83
CA ILE A 89 -8.90 11.31 -22.71
C ILE A 89 -7.72 10.50 -23.25
N THR A 90 -7.94 9.73 -24.32
CA THR A 90 -6.90 8.89 -24.94
C THR A 90 -5.77 9.72 -25.56
N ASP A 91 -6.11 10.83 -26.20
CA ASP A 91 -5.17 11.79 -26.80
C ASP A 91 -4.48 12.69 -25.75
N ARG A 92 -4.83 12.55 -24.46
CA ARG A 92 -4.32 13.37 -23.34
C ARG A 92 -4.58 14.87 -23.51
N ARG A 93 -5.68 15.24 -24.16
CA ARG A 93 -6.17 16.63 -24.19
C ARG A 93 -6.95 16.98 -22.93
N ILE A 94 -7.53 15.98 -22.28
CA ILE A 94 -8.18 16.08 -20.97
C ILE A 94 -7.69 14.96 -20.07
N ASP A 95 -7.71 15.21 -18.77
CA ASP A 95 -7.25 14.32 -17.72
C ASP A 95 -8.32 13.32 -17.29
N PHE A 96 -9.56 13.77 -17.16
CA PHE A 96 -10.72 12.93 -16.90
C PHE A 96 -11.99 13.51 -17.55
N GLY A 97 -13.00 12.68 -17.71
CA GLY A 97 -14.30 13.03 -18.28
C GLY A 97 -15.44 12.74 -17.30
N LEU A 98 -16.46 13.59 -17.31
CA LEU A 98 -17.72 13.35 -16.62
C LEU A 98 -18.84 13.28 -17.67
N GLN A 99 -19.64 12.22 -17.63
CA GLN A 99 -20.86 12.12 -18.43
C GLN A 99 -22.08 12.08 -17.53
N TRP A 100 -23.09 12.86 -17.88
CA TRP A 100 -24.41 12.77 -17.27
C TRP A 100 -25.39 12.04 -18.19
N ASP A 101 -25.88 10.88 -17.74
CA ASP A 101 -26.85 10.01 -18.43
C ASP A 101 -28.29 10.22 -17.91
N GLY A 102 -28.59 11.36 -17.28
CA GLY A 102 -29.91 11.63 -16.69
C GLY A 102 -30.22 10.86 -15.39
N VAL A 103 -29.48 9.80 -15.09
CA VAL A 103 -29.67 8.93 -13.90
C VAL A 103 -28.41 8.86 -13.03
N ALA A 104 -27.22 8.80 -13.63
CA ALA A 104 -25.95 8.72 -12.90
C ALA A 104 -24.89 9.62 -13.54
N LEU A 105 -23.93 10.07 -12.73
CA LEU A 105 -22.72 10.72 -13.19
C LEU A 105 -21.65 9.64 -13.42
N GLN A 106 -21.31 9.41 -14.68
CA GLN A 106 -20.28 8.45 -15.07
C GLN A 106 -18.93 9.15 -15.15
N PHE A 107 -17.93 8.58 -14.47
CA PHE A 107 -16.57 9.12 -14.43
C PHE A 107 -15.65 8.31 -15.33
N TYR A 108 -15.10 8.98 -16.35
CA TYR A 108 -14.21 8.42 -17.36
C TYR A 108 -12.78 8.89 -17.14
N TYR A 109 -11.83 7.96 -17.13
CA TYR A 109 -10.41 8.26 -16.92
C TYR A 109 -9.51 7.23 -17.60
N ASP A 110 -8.25 7.60 -17.86
CA ASP A 110 -7.23 6.67 -18.38
C ASP A 110 -6.71 5.79 -17.23
N ALA A 111 -6.95 4.47 -17.31
CA ALA A 111 -6.54 3.51 -16.29
C ALA A 111 -5.01 3.47 -16.02
N ASN A 112 -4.18 4.00 -16.92
CA ASN A 112 -2.72 4.02 -16.76
C ASN A 112 -2.23 5.09 -15.76
N ARG A 113 -3.06 6.08 -15.41
CA ARG A 113 -2.69 7.22 -14.55
C ARG A 113 -3.06 7.02 -13.09
N ILE A 114 -2.68 5.88 -12.51
CA ILE A 114 -3.16 5.40 -11.19
C ILE A 114 -3.00 6.45 -10.06
N GLN A 115 -1.89 7.20 -10.05
CA GLN A 115 -1.64 8.24 -9.04
C GLN A 115 -2.57 9.45 -9.17
N GLU A 116 -2.82 9.88 -10.40
CA GLU A 116 -3.58 11.10 -10.71
C GLU A 116 -5.09 10.82 -10.74
N ASN A 117 -5.48 9.62 -11.19
CA ASN A 117 -6.87 9.16 -11.16
C ASN A 117 -7.48 9.23 -9.76
N PHE A 118 -6.67 9.01 -8.71
CA PHE A 118 -7.14 9.14 -7.34
C PHE A 118 -7.64 10.57 -7.04
N ALA A 119 -6.85 11.58 -7.43
CA ALA A 119 -7.23 12.98 -7.30
C ALA A 119 -8.48 13.32 -8.11
N PHE A 120 -8.54 12.83 -9.35
CA PHE A 120 -9.66 13.04 -10.25
C PHE A 120 -10.95 12.37 -9.77
N GLU A 121 -10.86 11.19 -9.17
CA GLU A 121 -11.97 10.48 -8.57
C GLU A 121 -12.51 11.25 -7.34
N GLN A 122 -11.63 11.79 -6.49
CA GLN A 122 -12.05 12.65 -5.37
C GLN A 122 -12.72 13.94 -5.86
N ALA A 123 -12.17 14.58 -6.89
CA ALA A 123 -12.78 15.74 -7.53
C ALA A 123 -14.17 15.39 -8.09
N ALA A 124 -14.30 14.26 -8.80
CA ALA A 124 -15.56 13.77 -9.32
C ALA A 124 -16.58 13.50 -8.20
N ARG A 125 -16.15 12.88 -7.08
CA ARG A 125 -16.99 12.66 -5.91
C ARG A 125 -17.42 13.97 -5.24
N ALA A 126 -16.52 14.95 -5.14
CA ALA A 126 -16.82 16.27 -4.60
C ALA A 126 -17.85 17.01 -5.48
N ILE A 127 -17.63 17.04 -6.81
CA ILE A 127 -18.56 17.61 -7.80
C ILE A 127 -19.92 16.89 -7.71
N THR A 128 -19.93 15.57 -7.63
CA THR A 128 -21.18 14.79 -7.50
C THR A 128 -21.90 15.09 -6.20
N THR A 129 -21.15 15.25 -5.11
CA THR A 129 -21.71 15.59 -3.79
C THR A 129 -22.33 16.97 -3.83
N GLU A 130 -21.62 17.98 -4.35
CA GLU A 130 -22.15 19.34 -4.49
C GLU A 130 -23.35 19.39 -5.43
N PHE A 131 -23.31 18.67 -6.54
CA PHE A 131 -24.43 18.54 -7.47
C PHE A 131 -25.65 17.87 -6.80
N ASN A 132 -25.43 16.84 -5.98
CA ASN A 132 -26.48 16.20 -5.17
C ASN A 132 -27.04 17.14 -4.09
N LEU A 133 -26.19 17.96 -3.45
CA LEU A 133 -26.61 18.96 -2.45
C LEU A 133 -27.49 20.04 -3.10
N ARG A 134 -27.13 20.54 -4.28
CA ARG A 134 -27.92 21.53 -5.04
C ARG A 134 -29.23 20.96 -5.57
N ARG A 135 -29.31 19.65 -5.80
CA ARG A 135 -30.54 18.91 -6.13
C ARG A 135 -31.37 18.49 -4.91
N GLN A 136 -31.04 18.93 -3.70
CA GLN A 136 -31.82 18.57 -2.51
C GLN A 136 -33.27 19.06 -2.62
N GLY A 137 -34.16 18.08 -2.78
CA GLY A 137 -35.61 18.26 -2.93
C GLY A 137 -36.30 17.19 -3.78
N VAL A 138 -35.57 16.44 -4.62
CA VAL A 138 -36.24 15.62 -5.67
C VAL A 138 -36.03 14.10 -5.58
N SER A 139 -34.90 13.52 -5.14
CA SER A 139 -34.78 12.09 -4.69
C SER A 139 -33.33 11.64 -4.39
N ARG A 140 -33.21 10.44 -3.77
CA ARG A 140 -32.04 9.56 -3.45
C ARG A 140 -30.66 10.00 -3.95
N SER A 141 -29.68 9.88 -3.04
CA SER A 141 -28.23 10.00 -3.30
C SER A 141 -27.81 9.20 -4.54
N LEU A 142 -27.29 9.90 -5.54
CA LEU A 142 -26.81 9.29 -6.78
C LEU A 142 -25.41 8.67 -6.55
N PRO A 143 -25.19 7.41 -6.91
CA PRO A 143 -23.85 6.83 -6.91
C PRO A 143 -23.02 7.40 -8.08
N VAL A 144 -21.73 7.63 -7.84
CA VAL A 144 -20.74 7.83 -8.92
C VAL A 144 -20.43 6.47 -9.51
N GLU A 145 -20.68 6.26 -10.80
CA GLU A 145 -20.29 5.04 -11.50
C GLU A 145 -18.98 5.28 -12.23
N GLU A 146 -17.93 4.57 -11.81
CA GLU A 146 -16.60 4.69 -12.39
C GLU A 146 -16.49 3.80 -13.64
N VAL A 147 -16.18 4.43 -14.78
CA VAL A 147 -16.02 3.75 -16.06
C VAL A 147 -14.62 4.00 -16.59
N SER A 148 -13.71 3.04 -16.40
CA SER A 148 -12.33 3.15 -16.88
C SER A 148 -12.27 3.09 -18.41
N VAL A 149 -11.58 4.04 -19.03
CA VAL A 149 -11.35 4.05 -20.48
C VAL A 149 -10.05 3.31 -20.78
N GLY A 150 -10.17 2.14 -21.41
CA GLY A 150 -9.03 1.29 -21.77
C GLY A 150 -9.26 -0.19 -21.47
N THR A 151 -8.34 -1.05 -21.91
CA THR A 151 -8.46 -2.52 -21.80
C THR A 151 -8.05 -3.07 -20.42
N ILE A 152 -7.63 -2.21 -19.49
CA ILE A 152 -7.04 -2.59 -18.20
C ILE A 152 -8.03 -2.23 -17.09
N GLN A 153 -8.37 -3.21 -16.24
CA GLN A 153 -9.20 -2.96 -15.05
C GLN A 153 -8.51 -1.93 -14.16
N SER A 154 -9.26 -0.93 -13.71
CA SER A 154 -8.76 0.05 -12.76
C SER A 154 -8.37 -0.64 -11.45
N VAL A 155 -7.08 -0.59 -11.14
CA VAL A 155 -6.55 -1.04 -9.85
C VAL A 155 -6.38 0.22 -9.01
N GLY A 156 -7.17 0.35 -7.95
CA GLY A 156 -7.04 1.49 -7.04
C GLY A 156 -5.61 1.64 -6.53
N TRP A 157 -5.17 2.87 -6.28
CA TRP A 157 -3.82 3.18 -5.78
C TRP A 157 -3.42 2.31 -4.59
N TYR A 158 -4.34 2.14 -3.64
CA TYR A 158 -4.18 1.25 -2.49
C TYR A 158 -3.91 -0.20 -2.88
N ASN A 159 -4.60 -0.69 -3.91
CA ASN A 159 -4.45 -2.06 -4.39
C ASN A 159 -3.05 -2.31 -4.97
N LEU A 160 -2.42 -1.28 -5.53
CA LEU A 160 -1.07 -1.30 -6.10
C LEU A 160 0.03 -1.14 -5.02
N VAL A 161 -0.18 -0.25 -4.06
CA VAL A 161 0.87 0.12 -3.08
C VAL A 161 0.98 -0.89 -1.93
N LEU A 162 -0.13 -1.41 -1.42
CA LEU A 162 -0.11 -2.31 -0.27
C LEU A 162 0.77 -3.56 -0.47
N PRO A 163 0.76 -4.26 -1.62
CA PRO A 163 1.70 -5.35 -1.88
C PRO A 163 3.16 -4.91 -1.83
N GLY A 164 3.48 -3.69 -2.30
CA GLY A 164 4.81 -3.10 -2.20
C GLY A 164 5.24 -2.87 -0.76
N ILE A 165 4.34 -2.36 0.08
CA ILE A 165 4.59 -2.18 1.52
C ILE A 165 4.82 -3.53 2.20
N LEU A 166 4.03 -4.56 1.87
CA LEU A 166 4.21 -5.91 2.40
C LEU A 166 5.57 -6.50 1.99
N ALA A 167 5.96 -6.35 0.72
CA ALA A 167 7.26 -6.80 0.22
C ALA A 167 8.42 -6.09 0.93
N PHE A 168 8.33 -4.77 1.07
CA PHE A 168 9.31 -3.98 1.82
C PHE A 168 9.40 -4.40 3.28
N THR A 169 8.27 -4.66 3.92
CA THR A 169 8.20 -5.13 5.31
C THR A 169 8.92 -6.46 5.48
N ILE A 170 8.69 -7.41 4.58
CA ILE A 170 9.36 -8.72 4.59
C ILE A 170 10.87 -8.55 4.37
N LEU A 171 11.26 -7.74 3.38
CA LEU A 171 12.66 -7.45 3.05
C LEU A 171 13.41 -6.81 4.24
N SER A 172 12.90 -5.69 4.73
CA SER A 172 13.44 -4.95 5.87
C SER A 172 13.54 -5.84 7.12
N ALA A 173 12.45 -6.55 7.45
CA ALA A 173 12.42 -7.39 8.63
C ALA A 173 13.32 -8.62 8.55
N GLY A 174 13.56 -9.18 7.36
CA GLY A 174 14.49 -10.28 7.15
C GLY A 174 15.95 -9.82 7.19
N LEU A 175 16.26 -8.73 6.50
CA LEU A 175 17.62 -8.25 6.30
C LEU A 175 18.20 -7.63 7.59
N PHE A 176 17.52 -6.66 8.21
CA PHE A 176 18.04 -5.96 9.40
C PHE A 176 18.12 -6.84 10.62
N ALA A 177 17.11 -7.67 10.82
CA ALA A 177 17.03 -8.47 12.01
C ALA A 177 18.02 -9.59 12.04
N VAL A 178 18.18 -10.32 10.93
CA VAL A 178 19.12 -11.42 10.90
C VAL A 178 20.55 -10.91 10.80
N SER A 179 20.82 -9.91 9.95
CA SER A 179 22.17 -9.35 9.85
C SER A 179 22.63 -8.73 11.17
N GLY A 180 21.83 -7.85 11.77
CA GLY A 180 22.14 -7.20 13.05
C GLY A 180 22.21 -8.18 14.22
N HIS A 181 21.19 -9.03 14.39
CA HIS A 181 21.14 -9.97 15.51
C HIS A 181 22.29 -10.99 15.44
N LEU A 182 22.50 -11.64 14.29
CA LEU A 182 23.55 -12.64 14.14
C LEU A 182 24.95 -12.03 14.28
N THR A 183 25.16 -10.81 13.76
CA THR A 183 26.44 -10.10 13.92
C THR A 183 26.66 -9.68 15.37
N SER A 184 25.61 -9.28 16.09
CA SER A 184 25.70 -8.97 17.53
C SER A 184 26.05 -10.19 18.37
N MET A 185 25.55 -11.37 17.99
CA MET A 185 25.90 -12.64 18.65
C MET A 185 27.35 -13.03 18.39
N LYS A 186 27.87 -12.77 17.18
CA LYS A 186 29.29 -12.93 16.84
C LYS A 186 30.16 -12.00 17.67
N GLU A 187 29.85 -10.72 17.69
CA GLU A 187 30.64 -9.72 18.43
C GLU A 187 30.70 -10.01 19.94
N ARG A 188 29.61 -10.51 20.52
CA ARG A 188 29.54 -10.86 21.94
C ARG A 188 30.10 -12.27 22.25
N ASN A 189 30.66 -12.96 21.27
CA ASN A 189 31.12 -14.36 21.35
C ASN A 189 30.06 -15.30 21.95
N ILE A 190 28.77 -14.99 21.74
CA ILE A 190 27.66 -15.82 22.23
C ILE A 190 27.65 -17.14 21.45
N LEU A 191 27.94 -17.09 20.15
CA LEU A 191 28.05 -18.28 19.31
C LEU A 191 29.15 -19.23 19.82
N ASP A 192 30.32 -18.71 20.18
CA ASP A 192 31.43 -19.51 20.70
C ASP A 192 31.11 -20.13 22.06
N ARG A 193 30.45 -19.36 22.94
CA ARG A 193 29.99 -19.86 24.25
C ARG A 193 28.94 -20.96 24.11
N LEU A 194 28.10 -20.88 23.07
CA LEU A 194 27.05 -21.87 22.82
C LEU A 194 27.60 -23.21 22.33
N ILE A 195 28.77 -23.23 21.67
CA ILE A 195 29.44 -24.49 21.25
C ILE A 195 29.80 -25.36 22.47
N VAL A 196 30.09 -24.75 23.61
CA VAL A 196 30.46 -25.44 24.85
C VAL A 196 29.24 -25.91 25.66
N THR A 197 28.03 -25.45 25.30
CA THR A 197 26.78 -25.92 25.90
C THR A 197 26.24 -27.15 25.17
N PRO A 198 25.44 -28.03 25.80
CA PRO A 198 24.83 -29.19 25.12
C PRO A 198 23.75 -28.81 24.08
N MET A 199 23.69 -27.55 23.66
CA MET A 199 22.72 -27.06 22.68
C MET A 199 23.25 -27.23 21.26
N ARG A 200 22.44 -27.83 20.39
CA ARG A 200 22.77 -27.94 18.96
C ARG A 200 22.68 -26.55 18.30
N PRO A 201 23.69 -26.10 17.52
CA PRO A 201 23.65 -24.82 16.80
C PRO A 201 22.42 -24.67 15.87
N MET A 202 22.01 -25.78 15.24
CA MET A 202 20.81 -25.81 14.40
C MET A 202 19.51 -25.56 15.17
N ALA A 203 19.46 -25.89 16.47
CA ALA A 203 18.30 -25.60 17.31
C ALA A 203 18.16 -24.10 17.60
N LEU A 204 19.26 -23.37 17.70
CA LEU A 204 19.27 -21.92 17.86
C LEU A 204 18.83 -21.22 16.58
N LEU A 205 19.45 -21.57 15.45
CA LEU A 205 19.11 -20.99 14.15
C LEU A 205 17.64 -21.21 13.79
N SER A 206 17.13 -22.43 14.02
CA SER A 206 15.71 -22.71 13.80
C SER A 206 14.80 -21.93 14.75
N ALA A 207 15.19 -21.73 16.01
CA ALA A 207 14.41 -20.90 16.93
C ALA A 207 14.35 -19.43 16.48
N ILE A 208 15.48 -18.86 16.03
CA ILE A 208 15.54 -17.50 15.48
C ILE A 208 14.64 -17.38 14.25
N VAL A 209 14.77 -18.32 13.30
CA VAL A 209 13.98 -18.32 12.06
C VAL A 209 12.49 -18.45 12.36
N ILE A 210 12.07 -19.36 13.25
CA ILE A 210 10.65 -19.58 13.57
C ILE A 210 10.03 -18.35 14.24
N ILE A 211 10.69 -17.79 15.26
CA ILE A 211 10.16 -16.61 15.96
C ILE A 211 10.09 -15.43 15.00
N ARG A 212 11.15 -15.21 14.22
CA ARG A 212 11.19 -14.09 13.29
C ARG A 212 10.17 -14.23 12.17
N MET A 213 9.99 -15.44 11.63
CA MET A 213 8.96 -15.72 10.64
C MET A 213 7.54 -15.51 11.20
N ALA A 214 7.28 -15.93 12.45
CA ALA A 214 6.00 -15.67 13.11
C ALA A 214 5.72 -14.17 13.28
N ILE A 215 6.74 -13.37 13.63
CA ILE A 215 6.63 -11.92 13.76
C ILE A 215 6.35 -11.26 12.41
N VAL A 216 7.08 -11.63 11.36
CA VAL A 216 6.88 -11.08 10.01
C VAL A 216 5.49 -11.44 9.50
N PHE A 217 5.09 -12.69 9.67
CA PHE A 217 3.75 -13.15 9.30
C PHE A 217 2.64 -12.39 10.04
N LEU A 218 2.80 -12.17 11.35
CA LEU A 218 1.87 -11.35 12.13
C LEU A 218 1.83 -9.91 11.61
N SER A 219 2.98 -9.31 11.33
CA SER A 219 3.06 -7.94 10.80
C SER A 219 2.36 -7.80 9.46
N THR A 220 2.64 -8.70 8.51
CA THR A 220 2.03 -8.66 7.18
C THR A 220 0.52 -8.91 7.26
N LEU A 221 0.07 -9.75 8.19
CA LEU A 221 -1.35 -10.02 8.41
C LEU A 221 -2.06 -8.80 9.01
N VAL A 222 -1.47 -8.15 10.02
CA VAL A 222 -2.03 -6.93 10.61
C VAL A 222 -2.05 -5.80 9.58
N THR A 223 -0.99 -5.64 8.79
CA THR A 223 -0.92 -4.62 7.74
C THR A 223 -1.99 -4.84 6.67
N LEU A 224 -2.18 -6.10 6.24
CA LEU A 224 -3.23 -6.46 5.30
C LEU A 224 -4.63 -6.22 5.89
N ALA A 225 -4.86 -6.61 7.14
CA ALA A 225 -6.14 -6.40 7.83
C ALA A 225 -6.47 -4.91 7.99
N VAL A 226 -5.49 -4.07 8.34
CA VAL A 226 -5.66 -2.62 8.39
C VAL A 226 -5.96 -2.05 7.01
N GLY A 227 -5.28 -2.53 5.97
CA GLY A 227 -5.61 -2.19 4.57
C GLY A 227 -7.07 -2.48 4.23
N MET A 228 -7.57 -3.66 4.56
CA MET A 228 -8.96 -4.07 4.27
C MET A 228 -9.99 -3.28 5.10
N VAL A 229 -9.77 -3.12 6.41
CA VAL A 229 -10.77 -2.55 7.33
C VAL A 229 -10.80 -1.03 7.25
N VAL A 230 -9.65 -0.36 7.21
CA VAL A 230 -9.58 1.11 7.22
C VAL A 230 -9.84 1.69 5.85
N PHE A 231 -9.39 1.03 4.78
CA PHE A 231 -9.48 1.54 3.41
C PHE A 231 -10.48 0.78 2.53
N GLY A 232 -11.23 -0.18 3.08
CA GLY A 232 -12.27 -0.89 2.35
C GLY A 232 -11.76 -1.73 1.17
N LEU A 233 -10.49 -2.16 1.22
CA LEU A 233 -9.86 -2.87 0.11
C LEU A 233 -10.41 -4.28 -0.02
N HIS A 234 -10.92 -4.60 -1.21
CA HIS A 234 -11.40 -5.93 -1.56
C HIS A 234 -10.27 -6.69 -2.26
N TYR A 235 -9.59 -7.57 -1.52
CA TYR A 235 -8.59 -8.46 -2.09
C TYR A 235 -9.10 -9.90 -2.11
N ASP A 236 -9.05 -10.53 -3.29
CA ASP A 236 -9.20 -11.97 -3.44
C ASP A 236 -7.94 -12.70 -2.97
N VAL A 237 -7.76 -12.76 -1.64
CA VAL A 237 -6.58 -13.39 -1.06
C VAL A 237 -6.73 -14.90 -1.04
N ASN A 238 -5.94 -15.57 -1.89
CA ASN A 238 -5.71 -17.00 -1.72
C ASN A 238 -4.77 -17.23 -0.51
N TRP A 239 -5.36 -17.54 0.64
CA TRP A 239 -4.65 -17.71 1.91
C TRP A 239 -3.50 -18.72 1.84
N LEU A 240 -3.63 -19.80 1.07
CA LEU A 240 -2.57 -20.79 0.93
C LEU A 240 -1.35 -20.21 0.19
N ARG A 241 -1.59 -19.51 -0.93
CA ARG A 241 -0.52 -18.85 -1.69
C ARG A 241 0.14 -17.74 -0.89
N TYR A 242 -0.66 -16.97 -0.15
CA TYR A 242 -0.17 -15.92 0.74
C TYR A 242 0.79 -16.48 1.81
N VAL A 243 0.38 -17.53 2.53
CA VAL A 243 1.21 -18.15 3.58
C VAL A 243 2.51 -18.70 3.00
N ILE A 244 2.45 -19.41 1.88
CA ILE A 244 3.63 -19.97 1.21
C ILE A 244 4.57 -18.83 0.76
N PHE A 245 4.02 -17.77 0.17
CA PHE A 245 4.79 -16.62 -0.28
C PHE A 245 5.52 -15.93 0.88
N VAL A 246 4.81 -15.63 1.98
CA VAL A 246 5.43 -14.97 3.14
C VAL A 246 6.54 -15.83 3.73
N ILE A 247 6.35 -17.15 3.84
CA ILE A 247 7.37 -18.08 4.34
C ILE A 247 8.62 -18.06 3.43
N LEU A 248 8.44 -18.21 2.11
CA LEU A 248 9.54 -18.26 1.16
C LEU A 248 10.29 -16.92 1.04
N ALA A 249 9.55 -15.81 0.98
CA ALA A 249 10.13 -14.47 0.92
C ALA A 249 10.90 -14.14 2.22
N THR A 250 10.36 -14.53 3.37
CA THR A 250 11.05 -14.35 4.66
C THR A 250 12.32 -15.19 4.71
N LEU A 251 12.28 -16.46 4.30
CA LEU A 251 13.47 -17.31 4.25
C LEU A 251 14.54 -16.78 3.28
N GLY A 252 14.15 -16.29 2.11
CA GLY A 252 15.07 -15.71 1.13
C GLY A 252 15.78 -14.46 1.65
N THR A 253 15.03 -13.55 2.28
CA THR A 253 15.57 -12.31 2.85
C THR A 253 16.43 -12.57 4.09
N MET A 254 16.06 -13.53 4.93
CA MET A 254 16.93 -14.03 6.01
C MET A 254 18.22 -14.61 5.47
N GLY A 255 18.16 -15.40 4.39
CA GLY A 255 19.33 -15.93 3.69
C GLY A 255 20.29 -14.81 3.29
N MET A 256 19.78 -13.77 2.63
CA MET A 256 20.56 -12.56 2.30
C MET A 256 21.14 -11.89 3.55
N GLY A 257 20.37 -11.75 4.63
CA GLY A 257 20.83 -11.18 5.90
C GLY A 257 21.97 -11.98 6.54
N THR A 258 21.94 -13.31 6.43
CA THR A 258 23.05 -14.16 6.92
C THR A 258 24.33 -13.99 6.11
N VAL A 259 24.22 -13.79 4.79
CA VAL A 259 25.38 -13.51 3.92
C VAL A 259 26.05 -12.20 4.33
N ILE A 260 25.27 -11.16 4.62
CA ILE A 260 25.78 -9.89 5.16
C ILE A 260 26.48 -10.12 6.51
N ALA A 261 25.87 -10.88 7.41
CA ALA A 261 26.48 -11.21 8.71
C ALA A 261 27.76 -12.06 8.61
N LEU A 262 27.97 -12.77 7.49
CA LEU A 262 29.21 -13.51 7.22
C LEU A 262 30.34 -12.58 6.77
N LEU A 263 30.02 -11.54 6.01
CA LEU A 263 30.98 -10.57 5.47
C LEU A 263 31.41 -9.52 6.50
N VAL A 264 30.51 -9.15 7.43
CA VAL A 264 30.72 -8.02 8.34
C VAL A 264 30.89 -8.47 9.79
N ARG A 265 31.86 -7.87 10.50
CA ARG A 265 32.18 -8.20 11.91
C ARG A 265 31.50 -7.30 12.95
N ARG A 266 31.08 -6.09 12.57
CA ARG A 266 30.43 -5.11 13.46
C ARG A 266 28.93 -4.99 13.15
N PRO A 267 28.04 -5.02 14.15
CA PRO A 267 26.59 -4.93 13.93
C PRO A 267 26.16 -3.62 13.25
N SER A 268 26.83 -2.51 13.58
CA SER A 268 26.55 -1.20 12.96
C SER A 268 26.83 -1.22 11.46
N SER A 269 28.00 -1.74 11.06
CA SER A 269 28.37 -1.88 9.64
C SER A 269 27.47 -2.88 8.90
N ALA A 270 27.02 -3.95 9.56
CA ALA A 270 26.09 -4.92 8.96
C ALA A 270 24.73 -4.27 8.67
N SER A 271 24.24 -3.48 9.62
CA SER A 271 22.99 -2.72 9.46
C SER A 271 23.09 -1.66 8.37
N SER A 272 24.23 -0.96 8.27
CA SER A 272 24.48 0.00 7.18
C SER A 272 24.53 -0.67 5.80
N LEU A 273 25.19 -1.83 5.68
CA LEU A 273 25.25 -2.56 4.42
C LEU A 273 23.87 -3.10 4.02
N ALA A 274 23.10 -3.57 5.00
CA ALA A 274 21.70 -3.96 4.78
C ALA A 274 20.86 -2.78 4.26
N ASN A 275 21.05 -1.57 4.78
CA ASN A 275 20.32 -0.38 4.29
C ASN A 275 20.63 -0.02 2.84
N VAL A 276 21.85 -0.29 2.36
CA VAL A 276 22.24 0.00 0.97
C VAL A 276 21.68 -1.04 0.00
N LEU A 277 21.44 -2.26 0.48
CA LEU A 277 20.94 -3.38 -0.33
C LEU A 277 19.41 -3.52 -0.32
N ALA A 278 18.74 -2.91 0.66
CA ALA A 278 17.28 -2.90 0.80
C ALA A 278 16.65 -1.77 -0.03
#